data_AF-A0A7C6K8E6-F1
#
_entry.id   AF-A0A7C6K8E6-F1
#
_cell.length_a   1.000
_cell.length_b   1.000
_cell.length_c   1.000
_cell.angle_alpha   90.00
_cell.angle_beta   90.00
_cell.angle_gamma   90.00
#
_symmetry.space_group_name_H-M   'P 1'
#
loop_
_entity.id
_entity.type
_entity.pdbx_description
1 polymer ?
#
loop_
_entity_poly.entity_id
_entity_poly.type
_entity_poly.pdbx_seq_one_letter_code
_entity_poly.pdbx_strand_id
1 'polypeptide(L)'
;MQGEDVWELQNRLKQLGLFKGTCDGIYGKKTAAAVRSFQKARKQPVTGKVVEATWEALGEGCEPVSTPPAEPPEYVSILIDLEKLTLTIMEGNHPFKQFPVAIGKPSTPSPIGEWKITSKEYDKGGAFGARWMGLNVPWGDYGIHGTNRPWSIGSTASAGCIRMFNEDVVQVFEWATVGTRVKIKAPLTWLAGSCNRTLKDGVCGPDVVYAQLLLKETGFNPYYCDGWYGALTELAVQTYQLHTGLTVTGKVDEETRHHLEEKAGIFETQNQH
;
A
#
# COMPACT_ATOMS: atom_id res chain seq x y z
N MET A 1 11.28 10.52 25.10
CA MET A 1 10.80 10.97 23.78
C MET A 1 9.79 9.94 23.29
N GLN A 2 8.66 10.40 22.76
CA GLN A 2 7.61 9.54 22.24
C GLN A 2 7.01 10.18 21.00
N GLY A 3 6.50 9.38 20.07
CA GLY A 3 5.84 9.87 18.87
C GLY A 3 6.04 8.97 17.66
N GLU A 4 5.51 9.43 16.53
CA GLU A 4 5.55 8.68 15.28
C GLU A 4 6.98 8.45 14.77
N ASP A 5 7.85 9.47 14.87
CA ASP A 5 9.26 9.33 14.47
C ASP A 5 9.95 8.20 15.23
N VAL A 6 9.65 8.05 16.53
CA VAL A 6 10.22 6.97 17.35
C VAL A 6 9.69 5.61 16.91
N TRP A 7 8.41 5.53 16.52
CA TRP A 7 7.84 4.30 15.99
C TRP A 7 8.49 3.93 14.64
N GLU A 8 8.66 4.90 13.74
CA GLU A 8 9.33 4.71 12.44
C GLU A 8 10.78 4.23 12.64
N LEU A 9 11.51 4.84 13.57
CA LEU A 9 12.85 4.41 13.97
C LEU A 9 12.87 2.96 14.46
N GLN A 10 11.98 2.60 15.38
CA GLN A 10 11.89 1.25 15.93
C GLN A 10 11.56 0.23 14.83
N ASN A 11 10.63 0.58 13.93
CA ASN A 11 10.25 -0.27 12.81
C ASN A 11 11.43 -0.49 11.86
N ARG A 12 12.16 0.59 11.50
CA ARG A 12 13.33 0.49 10.62
C ARG A 12 14.47 -0.29 11.25
N LEU A 13 14.77 -0.04 12.53
CA LEU A 13 15.78 -0.82 13.27
C LEU A 13 15.39 -2.31 13.38
N LYS A 14 14.09 -2.62 13.45
CA LYS A 14 13.58 -3.99 13.46
C LYS A 14 13.77 -4.68 12.10
N GLN A 15 13.47 -3.98 11.00
CA GLN A 15 13.73 -4.47 9.64
C GLN A 15 15.23 -4.77 9.42
N LEU A 16 16.10 -3.94 9.98
CA LEU A 16 17.56 -4.15 9.94
C LEU A 16 18.05 -5.25 10.91
N GLY A 17 17.15 -5.91 11.64
CA GLY A 17 17.49 -6.97 12.61
C GLY A 17 18.13 -6.47 13.92
N LEU A 18 18.18 -5.15 14.14
CA LEU A 18 18.84 -4.52 15.27
C LEU A 18 17.91 -4.26 16.46
N PHE A 19 16.59 -4.33 16.25
CA PHE A 19 15.59 -4.14 17.31
C PHE A 19 14.66 -5.34 17.41
N LYS A 20 14.61 -5.95 18.60
CA LYS A 20 13.78 -7.14 18.90
C LYS A 20 12.56 -6.82 19.78
N GLY A 21 12.29 -5.54 20.03
CA GLY A 21 11.18 -5.10 20.87
C GLY A 21 9.89 -4.84 20.09
N THR A 22 8.84 -4.49 20.82
CA THR A 22 7.61 -3.92 20.26
C THR A 22 7.89 -2.51 19.76
N CYS A 23 7.36 -2.16 18.59
CA CYS A 23 7.39 -0.79 18.07
C CYS A 23 6.22 -0.04 18.70
N ASP A 24 6.47 0.59 19.84
CA ASP A 24 5.49 1.29 20.68
C ASP A 24 5.55 2.82 20.55
N GLY A 25 6.52 3.34 19.80
CA GLY A 25 6.74 4.77 19.65
C GLY A 25 7.33 5.44 20.89
N ILE A 26 7.87 4.66 21.85
CA ILE A 26 8.49 5.18 23.08
C ILE A 26 10.01 4.95 23.04
N TYR A 27 10.77 6.03 23.14
CA TYR A 27 12.23 5.97 23.08
C TYR A 27 12.79 5.55 24.44
N GLY A 28 12.81 4.24 24.68
CA GLY A 28 13.31 3.62 25.91
C GLY A 28 14.75 3.11 25.82
N LYS A 29 15.20 2.44 26.89
CA LYS A 29 16.55 1.84 26.98
C LYS A 29 16.83 0.85 25.83
N LYS A 30 15.82 0.06 25.42
CA LYS A 30 15.93 -0.91 24.32
C LYS A 30 16.14 -0.21 22.97
N THR A 31 15.37 0.83 22.67
CA THR A 31 15.53 1.62 21.44
C THR A 31 16.89 2.31 21.41
N ALA A 32 17.31 2.94 22.51
CA ALA A 32 18.62 3.56 22.61
C ALA A 32 19.78 2.56 22.39
N ALA A 33 19.63 1.33 22.89
CA ALA A 33 20.61 0.26 22.66
C ALA A 33 20.67 -0.15 21.17
N ALA A 34 19.51 -0.31 20.52
CA ALA A 34 19.45 -0.61 19.09
C ALA A 34 20.05 0.50 18.23
N VAL A 35 19.78 1.78 18.57
CA VAL A 35 20.41 2.94 17.89
C VAL A 35 21.92 2.92 18.05
N ARG A 36 22.45 2.63 19.25
CA ARG A 36 23.90 2.50 19.45
C ARG A 36 24.49 1.36 18.63
N SER A 37 23.81 0.22 18.56
CA SER A 37 24.23 -0.89 17.70
C SER A 37 24.26 -0.50 16.22
N PHE A 38 23.24 0.23 15.75
CA PHE A 38 23.18 0.76 14.40
C PHE A 38 24.32 1.75 14.10
N GLN A 39 24.52 2.73 14.96
CA GLN A 39 25.61 3.71 14.83
C GLN A 39 26.97 3.02 14.79
N LYS A 40 27.20 2.02 15.65
CA LYS A 40 28.42 1.21 15.63
C LYS A 40 28.59 0.47 14.29
N ALA A 41 27.52 -0.13 13.75
CA ALA A 41 27.56 -0.85 12.48
C ALA A 41 27.87 0.07 11.29
N ARG A 42 27.33 1.30 11.28
CA ARG A 42 27.57 2.33 10.26
C ARG A 42 28.82 3.17 10.50
N LYS A 43 29.66 2.82 11.48
CA LYS A 43 30.87 3.58 11.89
C LYS A 43 30.59 5.06 12.22
N GLN A 44 29.39 5.35 12.72
CA GLN A 44 28.99 6.67 13.22
C GLN A 44 29.33 6.83 14.71
N PRO A 45 29.38 8.07 15.24
CA PRO A 45 29.50 8.31 16.68
C PRO A 45 28.39 7.61 17.47
N VAL A 46 28.76 6.73 18.40
CA VAL A 46 27.83 5.89 19.18
C VAL A 46 27.23 6.66 20.36
N THR A 47 26.37 7.63 20.04
CA THR A 47 25.75 8.51 21.04
C THR A 47 24.44 7.96 21.59
N GLY A 48 23.78 7.07 20.84
CA GLY A 48 22.41 6.66 21.13
C GLY A 48 21.39 7.78 20.98
N LYS A 49 21.75 8.89 20.32
CA LYS A 49 20.84 9.96 19.87
C LYS A 49 20.71 9.86 18.36
N VAL A 50 19.51 10.06 17.83
CA VAL A 50 19.26 10.03 16.38
C VAL A 50 19.29 11.46 15.86
N VAL A 51 20.38 11.80 15.18
CA VAL A 51 20.56 13.08 14.48
C VAL A 51 20.29 12.89 12.99
N GLU A 52 20.25 13.96 12.21
CA GLU A 52 20.03 13.94 10.76
C GLU A 52 20.89 12.89 10.03
N ALA A 53 22.20 12.89 10.26
CA ALA A 53 23.10 11.88 9.68
C ALA A 53 22.75 10.43 10.08
N THR A 54 22.15 10.20 11.26
CA THR A 54 21.67 8.86 11.64
C THR A 54 20.36 8.52 10.93
N TRP A 55 19.48 9.50 10.72
CA TRP A 55 18.26 9.32 9.93
C TRP A 55 18.55 9.02 8.46
N GLU A 56 19.45 9.77 7.83
CA GLU A 56 19.90 9.50 6.46
C GLU A 56 20.47 8.09 6.33
N ALA A 57 21.36 7.69 7.25
CA ALA A 57 21.92 6.35 7.25
C ALA A 57 20.89 5.24 7.47
N LEU A 58 19.77 5.53 8.17
CA LEU A 58 18.66 4.59 8.30
C LEU A 58 17.92 4.41 6.97
N GLY A 59 17.89 5.44 6.12
CA GLY A 59 17.38 5.38 4.75
C GLY A 59 18.30 4.59 3.79
N GLU A 60 19.61 4.55 4.03
CA GLU A 60 20.58 3.85 3.18
C GLU A 60 20.14 2.41 2.86
N GLY A 61 20.15 2.07 1.57
CA GLY A 61 19.61 0.81 1.03
C GLY A 61 18.23 0.96 0.37
N CYS A 62 17.61 2.12 0.50
CA CYS A 62 16.59 2.61 -0.40
C CYS A 62 17.09 3.97 -0.91
N GLU A 63 17.72 3.97 -2.07
CA GLU A 63 18.22 5.20 -2.69
C GLU A 63 17.18 5.74 -3.66
N PRO A 64 17.06 7.08 -3.81
CA PRO A 64 16.26 7.65 -4.89
C PRO A 64 16.81 7.17 -6.23
N VAL A 65 15.92 7.01 -7.21
CA VAL A 65 16.31 6.54 -8.53
C VAL A 65 16.95 7.71 -9.28
N SER A 66 18.26 7.86 -9.09
CA SER A 66 19.12 8.99 -9.45
C SER A 66 19.33 9.25 -10.95
N THR A 67 18.39 8.86 -11.80
CA THR A 67 18.50 9.02 -13.26
C THR A 67 17.74 10.26 -13.75
N PRO A 68 18.38 11.13 -14.56
CA PRO A 68 17.70 12.25 -15.21
C PRO A 68 16.52 11.74 -16.05
N PRO A 69 15.51 12.60 -16.32
CA PRO A 69 14.24 12.13 -16.87
C PRO A 69 14.46 11.44 -18.21
N ALA A 70 14.11 10.15 -18.30
CA ALA A 70 13.77 9.56 -19.58
C ALA A 70 12.58 10.34 -20.16
N GLU A 71 12.49 10.45 -21.49
CA GLU A 71 11.29 11.01 -22.10
C GLU A 71 10.05 10.30 -21.54
N PRO A 72 8.99 11.05 -21.18
CA PRO A 72 7.79 10.47 -20.61
C PRO A 72 7.18 9.46 -21.61
N PRO A 73 6.79 8.25 -21.15
CA PRO A 73 5.99 7.36 -21.97
C PRO A 73 4.65 8.03 -22.29
N GLU A 74 4.11 7.81 -23.49
CA GLU A 74 2.92 8.54 -23.98
C GLU A 74 1.66 8.24 -23.13
N TYR A 75 1.48 6.97 -22.74
CA TYR A 75 0.37 6.52 -21.89
C TYR A 75 0.86 5.56 -20.80
N VAL A 76 0.85 6.04 -19.56
CA VAL A 76 1.28 5.26 -18.40
C VAL A 76 0.13 4.80 -17.51
N SER A 77 0.36 3.69 -16.82
CA SER A 77 -0.37 3.31 -15.60
C SER A 77 0.61 3.09 -14.46
N ILE A 78 0.11 3.08 -13.23
CA ILE A 78 0.93 2.90 -12.03
C ILE A 78 0.55 1.57 -11.37
N LEU A 79 1.54 0.75 -11.07
CA LEU A 79 1.41 -0.46 -10.26
C LEU A 79 2.14 -0.27 -8.94
N ILE A 80 1.43 -0.40 -7.81
CA ILE A 80 2.00 -0.34 -6.47
C ILE A 80 1.92 -1.73 -5.86
N ASP A 81 3.08 -2.28 -5.50
CA ASP A 81 3.23 -3.60 -4.88
C ASP A 81 3.54 -3.40 -3.39
N LEU A 82 2.54 -3.63 -2.53
CA LEU A 82 2.66 -3.38 -1.10
C LEU A 82 3.58 -4.40 -0.39
N GLU A 83 3.74 -5.60 -0.94
CA GLU A 83 4.65 -6.61 -0.40
C GLU A 83 6.10 -6.26 -0.72
N LYS A 84 6.34 -5.77 -1.95
CA LYS A 84 7.68 -5.37 -2.40
C LYS A 84 8.07 -3.94 -2.01
N LEU A 85 7.12 -3.15 -1.51
CA LEU A 85 7.29 -1.73 -1.19
C LEU A 85 7.78 -0.92 -2.40
N THR A 86 7.18 -1.17 -3.57
CA THR A 86 7.55 -0.49 -4.81
C THR A 86 6.36 0.14 -5.54
N LEU A 87 6.64 1.23 -6.24
CA LEU A 87 5.78 1.83 -7.24
C LEU A 87 6.46 1.66 -8.61
N THR A 88 5.73 1.10 -9.58
CA THR A 88 6.22 0.86 -10.93
C THR A 88 5.36 1.64 -11.92
N ILE A 89 6.01 2.44 -12.75
CA ILE A 89 5.41 3.06 -13.94
C ILE A 89 5.36 1.99 -15.02
N MET A 90 4.19 1.79 -15.59
CA MET A 90 3.90 0.78 -16.60
C MET A 90 3.58 1.47 -17.92
N GLU A 91 4.22 1.04 -18.99
CA GLU A 91 3.85 1.40 -20.36
C GLU A 91 3.10 0.20 -20.98
N GLY A 92 1.78 0.31 -21.07
CA GLY A 92 0.92 -0.85 -21.32
C GLY A 92 1.11 -1.93 -20.23
N ASN A 93 1.61 -3.10 -20.62
CA ASN A 93 1.90 -4.22 -19.71
C ASN A 93 3.39 -4.35 -19.33
N HIS A 94 4.26 -3.46 -19.81
CA HIS A 94 5.69 -3.52 -19.57
C HIS A 94 6.11 -2.58 -18.44
N PRO A 95 6.91 -3.04 -17.46
CA PRO A 95 7.46 -2.17 -16.44
C PRO A 95 8.48 -1.21 -17.08
N PHE A 96 8.22 0.09 -16.99
CA PHE A 96 9.09 1.15 -17.51
C PHE A 96 10.13 1.57 -16.47
N LYS A 97 9.68 1.92 -15.26
CA LYS A 97 10.57 2.32 -14.15
C LYS A 97 9.97 1.99 -12.81
N GLN A 98 10.80 1.61 -11.84
CA GLN A 98 10.38 1.23 -10.50
C GLN A 98 11.08 2.10 -9.45
N PHE A 99 10.34 2.45 -8.41
CA PHE A 99 10.74 3.32 -7.32
C PHE A 99 10.42 2.66 -5.97
N PRO A 100 11.27 2.83 -4.95
CA PRO A 100 10.95 2.40 -3.60
C PRO A 100 9.89 3.34 -2.99
N VAL A 101 9.01 2.79 -2.16
CA VAL A 101 7.95 3.58 -1.48
C VAL A 101 7.83 3.22 0.00
N ALA A 102 7.22 4.10 0.79
CA ALA A 102 6.65 3.75 2.08
C ALA A 102 5.13 3.61 1.95
N ILE A 103 4.55 2.66 2.67
CA ILE A 103 3.11 2.36 2.62
C ILE A 103 2.47 2.55 4.00
N GLY A 104 1.15 2.37 4.07
CA GLY A 104 0.37 2.42 5.30
C GLY A 104 0.81 1.39 6.34
N LYS A 105 0.71 1.74 7.62
CA LYS A 105 0.85 0.78 8.73
C LYS A 105 -0.29 -0.24 8.70
N PRO A 106 -0.15 -1.43 9.32
CA PRO A 106 -1.26 -2.38 9.45
C PRO A 106 -2.54 -1.78 10.07
N SER A 107 -2.39 -0.82 11.00
CA SER A 107 -3.50 -0.10 11.63
C SER A 107 -4.14 0.98 10.75
N THR A 108 -3.45 1.41 9.70
CA THR A 108 -3.88 2.46 8.75
C THR A 108 -3.42 2.04 7.35
N PRO A 109 -4.01 0.95 6.81
CA PRO A 109 -3.48 0.27 5.64
C PRO A 109 -3.64 1.12 4.38
N SER A 110 -2.74 0.92 3.41
CA SER A 110 -2.91 1.47 2.07
C SER A 110 -4.09 0.81 1.36
N PRO A 111 -4.83 1.55 0.52
CA PRO A 111 -6.06 1.08 -0.09
C PRO A 111 -5.73 0.13 -1.24
N ILE A 112 -5.76 -1.18 -0.98
CA ILE A 112 -5.68 -2.20 -2.03
C ILE A 112 -6.89 -2.01 -2.95
N GLY A 113 -6.69 -2.10 -4.27
CA GLY A 113 -7.75 -1.90 -5.28
C GLY A 113 -7.25 -1.25 -6.57
N GLU A 114 -8.20 -0.78 -7.38
CA GLU A 114 -7.97 -0.13 -8.66
C GLU A 114 -8.51 1.31 -8.64
N TRP A 115 -7.59 2.27 -8.74
CA TRP A 115 -7.83 3.70 -8.57
C TRP A 115 -7.45 4.51 -9.80
N LYS A 116 -7.73 5.82 -9.75
CA LYS A 116 -7.30 6.84 -10.71
C LYS A 116 -6.75 8.04 -9.97
N ILE A 117 -5.79 8.70 -10.59
CA ILE A 117 -5.35 10.03 -10.14
C ILE A 117 -6.49 11.03 -10.39
N THR A 118 -6.92 11.74 -9.35
CA THR A 118 -8.01 12.75 -9.42
C THR A 118 -7.52 14.17 -9.33
N SER A 119 -6.41 14.40 -8.62
CA SER A 119 -5.83 15.71 -8.44
C SER A 119 -4.31 15.64 -8.42
N LYS A 120 -3.69 16.77 -8.75
CA LYS A 120 -2.25 16.96 -8.77
C LYS A 120 -1.93 18.32 -8.17
N GLU A 121 -1.09 18.37 -7.15
CA GLU A 121 -0.68 19.60 -6.48
C GLU A 121 0.85 19.71 -6.46
N TYR A 122 1.34 20.87 -6.90
CA TYR A 122 2.75 21.25 -6.76
C TYR A 122 3.00 21.79 -5.35
N ASP A 123 4.12 21.39 -4.74
CA ASP A 123 4.68 21.97 -3.52
C ASP A 123 3.70 22.04 -2.34
N LYS A 124 2.89 20.99 -2.16
CA LYS A 124 2.02 20.83 -0.97
C LYS A 124 2.80 20.99 0.34
N GLY A 125 4.09 20.66 0.32
CA GLY A 125 5.03 20.95 1.39
C GLY A 125 4.75 20.16 2.66
N GLY A 126 5.50 20.49 3.72
CA GLY A 126 5.39 19.81 5.01
C GLY A 126 5.53 18.29 4.89
N ALA A 127 4.59 17.55 5.47
CA ALA A 127 4.59 16.09 5.47
C ALA A 127 4.42 15.45 4.08
N PHE A 128 3.88 16.21 3.11
CA PHE A 128 3.57 15.72 1.76
C PHE A 128 4.69 15.98 0.75
N GLY A 129 5.74 16.70 1.15
CA GLY A 129 6.93 16.91 0.33
C GLY A 129 6.65 17.70 -0.95
N ALA A 130 7.40 17.37 -2.00
CA ALA A 130 7.44 18.16 -3.23
C ALA A 130 6.17 18.05 -4.09
N ARG A 131 5.50 16.90 -4.13
CA ARG A 131 4.34 16.67 -5.00
C ARG A 131 3.28 15.84 -4.30
N TRP A 132 2.03 16.05 -4.69
CA TRP A 132 0.88 15.27 -4.26
C TRP A 132 0.02 14.85 -5.45
N MET A 133 -0.40 13.60 -5.47
CA MET A 133 -1.35 13.04 -6.44
C MET A 133 -2.47 12.32 -5.68
N GLY A 134 -3.70 12.85 -5.73
CA GLY A 134 -4.86 12.29 -5.04
C GLY A 134 -5.45 11.07 -5.78
N LEU A 135 -6.00 10.11 -5.02
CA LEU A 135 -6.66 8.91 -5.53
C LEU A 135 -8.17 8.95 -5.27
N ASN A 136 -8.97 8.39 -6.18
CA ASN A 136 -10.44 8.30 -6.06
C ASN A 136 -10.94 7.20 -5.11
N VAL A 137 -10.33 7.05 -3.93
CA VAL A 137 -10.75 6.02 -2.96
C VAL A 137 -12.01 6.49 -2.24
N PRO A 138 -13.12 5.72 -2.24
CA PRO A 138 -14.41 6.24 -1.81
C PRO A 138 -14.58 6.37 -0.29
N TRP A 139 -13.67 5.81 0.51
CA TRP A 139 -13.75 5.83 1.98
C TRP A 139 -12.67 6.68 2.66
N GLY A 140 -11.89 7.47 1.93
CA GLY A 140 -10.94 8.38 2.55
C GLY A 140 -10.01 9.09 1.57
N ASP A 141 -9.23 10.02 2.12
CA ASP A 141 -8.23 10.77 1.36
C ASP A 141 -6.91 9.99 1.28
N TYR A 142 -6.65 9.43 0.10
CA TYR A 142 -5.41 8.71 -0.18
C TYR A 142 -4.69 9.36 -1.35
N GLY A 143 -3.36 9.29 -1.33
CA GLY A 143 -2.54 9.85 -2.37
C GLY A 143 -1.15 9.24 -2.45
N ILE A 144 -0.50 9.51 -3.58
CA ILE A 144 0.93 9.27 -3.81
C ILE A 144 1.63 10.62 -3.64
N HIS A 145 2.62 10.70 -2.76
CA HIS A 145 3.24 11.99 -2.44
C HIS A 145 4.70 11.88 -2.00
N GLY A 146 5.40 13.01 -2.06
CA GLY A 146 6.77 13.14 -1.54
C GLY A 146 6.81 13.05 -0.01
N THR A 147 7.97 13.22 0.63
CA THR A 147 8.02 13.22 2.10
C THR A 147 9.15 14.07 2.65
N ASN A 148 8.95 14.62 3.85
CA ASN A 148 10.02 15.20 4.65
C ASN A 148 10.68 14.17 5.60
N ARG A 149 10.27 12.90 5.52
CA ARG A 149 10.84 11.77 6.26
C ARG A 149 11.40 10.72 5.28
N PRO A 150 12.46 11.04 4.52
CA PRO A 150 13.01 10.14 3.49
C PRO A 150 13.42 8.77 4.05
N TRP A 151 13.83 8.69 5.32
CA TRP A 151 14.15 7.44 6.02
C TRP A 151 12.95 6.48 6.20
N SER A 152 11.71 6.95 5.98
CA SER A 152 10.51 6.11 6.05
C SER A 152 10.32 5.26 4.78
N ILE A 153 10.96 5.63 3.66
CA ILE A 153 10.89 4.88 2.39
C ILE A 153 11.48 3.47 2.56
N GLY A 154 10.81 2.47 1.97
CA GLY A 154 11.14 1.06 2.19
C GLY A 154 10.59 0.50 3.51
N SER A 155 9.56 1.12 4.08
CA SER A 155 8.88 0.63 5.29
C SER A 155 7.37 0.87 5.30
N THR A 156 6.68 0.26 6.26
CA THR A 156 5.28 0.55 6.60
C THR A 156 5.25 1.68 7.62
N ALA A 157 4.90 2.90 7.21
CA ALA A 157 5.10 4.09 8.06
C ALA A 157 4.03 5.18 7.91
N SER A 158 3.21 5.14 6.86
CA SER A 158 2.24 6.20 6.60
C SER A 158 0.87 5.91 7.25
N ALA A 159 -0.01 6.91 7.21
CA ALA A 159 -1.42 6.77 7.56
C ALA A 159 -2.29 6.18 6.43
N GLY A 160 -1.67 5.52 5.45
CA GLY A 160 -2.35 4.86 4.31
C GLY A 160 -1.89 5.38 2.94
N CYS A 161 -1.40 6.62 2.87
CA CYS A 161 -0.83 7.19 1.64
C CYS A 161 0.47 6.50 1.22
N ILE A 162 0.83 6.65 -0.06
CA ILE A 162 2.09 6.11 -0.60
C ILE A 162 3.13 7.23 -0.58
N ARG A 163 4.14 7.10 0.28
CA ARG A 163 5.25 8.07 0.37
C ARG A 163 6.36 7.69 -0.60
N MET A 164 6.96 8.70 -1.23
CA MET A 164 8.09 8.59 -2.15
C MET A 164 9.18 9.59 -1.76
N PHE A 165 10.41 9.34 -2.21
CA PHE A 165 11.44 10.39 -2.22
C PHE A 165 10.97 11.58 -3.06
N ASN A 166 11.40 12.79 -2.71
CA ASN A 166 10.93 13.99 -3.42
C ASN A 166 11.43 14.02 -4.86
N GLU A 167 12.63 13.49 -5.11
CA GLU A 167 13.27 13.37 -6.41
C GLU A 167 12.54 12.37 -7.32
N ASP A 168 12.01 11.29 -6.73
CA ASP A 168 11.28 10.25 -7.44
C ASP A 168 9.84 10.69 -7.73
N VAL A 169 9.16 11.29 -6.75
CA VAL A 169 7.77 11.73 -6.93
C VAL A 169 7.66 12.83 -7.98
N VAL A 170 8.67 13.70 -8.11
CA VAL A 170 8.70 14.71 -9.17
C VAL A 170 8.68 14.05 -10.54
N GLN A 171 9.47 13.00 -10.76
CA GLN A 171 9.46 12.26 -12.03
C GLN A 171 8.12 11.58 -12.29
N VAL A 172 7.59 10.84 -11.31
CA VAL A 172 6.27 10.18 -11.43
C VAL A 172 5.16 11.20 -11.69
N PHE A 173 5.25 12.37 -11.05
CA PHE A 173 4.29 13.44 -11.23
C PHE A 173 4.33 13.99 -12.64
N GLU A 174 5.48 14.17 -13.28
CA GLU A 174 5.53 14.63 -14.68
C GLU A 174 4.98 13.58 -15.66
N TRP A 175 5.16 12.29 -15.37
CA TRP A 175 4.71 11.21 -16.25
C TRP A 175 3.22 10.86 -16.12
N ALA A 176 2.65 10.98 -14.92
CA ALA A 176 1.27 10.64 -14.66
C ALA A 176 0.34 11.85 -14.84
N THR A 177 -0.80 11.66 -15.49
CA THR A 177 -1.83 12.70 -15.67
C THR A 177 -3.03 12.43 -14.76
N VAL A 178 -3.91 13.43 -14.60
CA VAL A 178 -5.24 13.17 -14.05
C VAL A 178 -5.93 12.12 -14.94
N GLY A 179 -6.52 11.11 -14.31
CA GLY A 179 -7.10 9.95 -14.97
C GLY A 179 -6.17 8.74 -15.13
N THR A 180 -4.85 8.88 -14.89
CA THR A 180 -3.91 7.76 -14.88
C THR A 180 -4.39 6.68 -13.91
N ARG A 181 -4.45 5.43 -14.38
CA ARG A 181 -4.87 4.28 -13.58
C ARG A 181 -3.77 3.90 -12.59
N VAL A 182 -4.17 3.58 -11.36
CA VAL A 182 -3.30 3.15 -10.27
C VAL A 182 -3.83 1.84 -9.72
N LYS A 183 -3.09 0.75 -9.89
CA LYS A 183 -3.41 -0.55 -9.27
C LYS A 183 -2.55 -0.72 -8.02
N ILE A 184 -3.18 -0.89 -6.87
CA ILE A 184 -2.50 -1.20 -5.61
C ILE A 184 -2.78 -2.66 -5.26
N LYS A 185 -1.74 -3.49 -5.21
CA LYS A 185 -1.87 -4.93 -4.94
C LYS A 185 -1.13 -5.35 -3.68
N ALA A 186 -1.67 -6.37 -3.04
CA ALA A 186 -1.08 -7.13 -1.95
C ALA A 186 -1.67 -8.55 -1.99
N PRO A 187 -1.13 -9.52 -1.23
CA PRO A 187 -1.78 -10.79 -1.02
C PRO A 187 -3.22 -10.62 -0.52
N LEU A 188 -4.18 -11.38 -1.06
CA LEU A 188 -5.60 -11.30 -0.67
C LEU A 188 -5.82 -11.64 0.81
N THR A 189 -4.92 -12.43 1.40
CA THR A 189 -4.89 -12.72 2.84
C THR A 189 -4.77 -11.46 3.71
N TRP A 190 -4.30 -10.33 3.18
CA TRP A 190 -4.26 -9.05 3.91
C TRP A 190 -5.65 -8.41 4.08
N LEU A 191 -6.60 -8.77 3.21
CA LEU A 191 -7.99 -8.33 3.28
C LEU A 191 -8.91 -9.41 3.87
N ALA A 192 -8.40 -10.62 4.12
CA ALA A 192 -9.16 -11.69 4.74
C ALA A 192 -9.70 -11.24 6.11
N GLY A 193 -10.98 -11.49 6.36
CA GLY A 193 -11.66 -11.05 7.58
C GLY A 193 -12.07 -9.57 7.60
N SER A 194 -11.83 -8.80 6.53
CA SER A 194 -12.33 -7.41 6.41
C SER A 194 -13.85 -7.33 6.25
N CYS A 195 -14.47 -8.38 5.73
CA CYS A 195 -15.90 -8.43 5.43
C CYS A 195 -16.69 -9.03 6.60
N ASN A 196 -17.29 -8.18 7.45
CA ASN A 196 -18.11 -8.56 8.60
C ASN A 196 -19.61 -8.24 8.44
N ARG A 197 -20.03 -7.91 7.21
CA ARG A 197 -21.41 -7.53 6.87
C ARG A 197 -21.80 -8.12 5.52
N THR A 198 -23.10 -8.19 5.26
CA THR A 198 -23.62 -8.50 3.91
C THR A 198 -23.37 -7.32 2.98
N LEU A 199 -22.71 -7.58 1.84
CA LEU A 199 -22.48 -6.59 0.80
C LEU A 199 -23.61 -6.62 -0.24
N LYS A 200 -24.05 -5.45 -0.67
CA LYS A 200 -25.15 -5.24 -1.61
C LYS A 200 -25.03 -3.88 -2.28
N ASP A 201 -25.86 -3.62 -3.28
CA ASP A 201 -25.89 -2.35 -4.00
C ASP A 201 -25.86 -1.13 -3.06
N GLY A 202 -25.01 -0.16 -3.44
CA GLY A 202 -24.83 1.12 -2.76
C GLY A 202 -23.83 1.14 -1.61
N VAL A 203 -23.30 -0.02 -1.17
CA VAL A 203 -22.24 -0.03 -0.14
C VAL A 203 -20.85 0.15 -0.78
N CYS A 204 -19.94 0.78 -0.04
CA CYS A 204 -18.54 0.88 -0.43
C CYS A 204 -17.60 0.55 0.75
N GLY A 205 -16.36 0.22 0.43
CA GLY A 205 -15.33 -0.07 1.42
C GLY A 205 -14.24 -1.05 0.94
N PRO A 206 -13.21 -1.27 1.76
CA PRO A 206 -12.17 -2.28 1.48
C PRO A 206 -12.72 -3.71 1.46
N ASP A 207 -13.82 -3.98 2.18
CA ASP A 207 -14.57 -5.24 2.14
C ASP A 207 -15.21 -5.50 0.77
N VAL A 208 -15.68 -4.44 0.10
CA VAL A 208 -16.17 -4.51 -1.28
C VAL A 208 -15.03 -4.81 -2.26
N VAL A 209 -13.87 -4.15 -2.11
CA VAL A 209 -12.69 -4.49 -2.93
C VAL A 209 -12.32 -5.96 -2.75
N TYR A 210 -12.34 -6.45 -1.51
CA TYR A 210 -12.03 -7.85 -1.24
C TYR A 210 -12.97 -8.80 -1.99
N ALA A 211 -14.28 -8.57 -1.93
CA ALA A 211 -15.25 -9.36 -2.69
C ALA A 211 -15.02 -9.26 -4.21
N GLN A 212 -14.75 -8.06 -4.73
CA GLN A 212 -14.46 -7.83 -6.15
C GLN A 212 -13.20 -8.58 -6.60
N LEU A 213 -12.16 -8.62 -5.76
CA LEU A 213 -10.94 -9.37 -6.04
C LEU A 213 -11.17 -10.88 -6.00
N LEU A 214 -11.90 -11.40 -5.02
CA LEU A 214 -12.27 -12.83 -4.96
C LEU A 214 -13.06 -13.26 -6.20
N LEU A 215 -14.03 -12.44 -6.62
CA LEU A 215 -14.78 -12.66 -7.86
C LEU A 215 -13.85 -12.71 -9.07
N LYS A 216 -12.90 -11.79 -9.17
CA LYS A 216 -11.90 -11.75 -10.25
C LYS A 216 -11.00 -12.99 -10.26
N GLU A 217 -10.49 -13.43 -9.10
CA GLU A 217 -9.67 -14.64 -8.98
C GLU A 217 -10.46 -15.92 -9.31
N THR A 218 -11.74 -15.96 -8.99
CA THR A 218 -12.62 -17.10 -9.31
C THR A 218 -13.16 -17.08 -10.75
N GLY A 219 -12.79 -16.08 -11.56
CA GLY A 219 -13.15 -15.97 -12.97
C GLY A 219 -14.43 -15.16 -13.27
N PHE A 220 -15.04 -14.53 -12.27
CA PHE A 220 -16.26 -13.74 -12.37
C PHE A 220 -15.93 -12.26 -12.31
N ASN A 221 -15.49 -11.68 -13.43
CA ASN A 221 -14.91 -10.34 -13.44
C ASN A 221 -15.95 -9.23 -13.13
N PRO A 222 -15.82 -8.48 -12.00
CA PRO A 222 -16.66 -7.32 -11.70
C PRO A 222 -16.23 -6.05 -12.45
N TYR A 223 -15.30 -6.20 -13.41
CA TYR A 223 -14.65 -5.17 -14.23
C TYR A 223 -13.64 -4.32 -13.44
N TYR A 224 -14.08 -3.63 -12.39
CA TYR A 224 -13.22 -2.82 -11.52
C TYR A 224 -13.22 -3.37 -10.10
N CYS A 225 -12.07 -3.20 -9.42
CA CYS A 225 -11.95 -3.42 -7.98
C CYS A 225 -11.84 -2.07 -7.27
N ASP A 226 -12.86 -1.23 -7.45
CA ASP A 226 -12.96 0.17 -7.01
C ASP A 226 -13.63 0.33 -5.63
N GLY A 227 -14.05 -0.78 -5.03
CA GLY A 227 -14.69 -0.82 -3.73
C GLY A 227 -16.07 -0.17 -3.69
N TRP A 228 -16.71 0.04 -4.84
CA TRP A 228 -18.13 0.38 -4.94
C TRP A 228 -18.95 -0.84 -5.37
N TYR A 229 -19.93 -1.21 -4.55
CA TYR A 229 -20.85 -2.29 -4.89
C TYR A 229 -21.97 -1.70 -5.76
N GLY A 230 -21.79 -1.76 -7.07
CA GLY A 230 -22.80 -1.35 -8.06
C GLY A 230 -23.25 -2.50 -8.95
N ALA A 231 -24.06 -2.18 -9.97
CA ALA A 231 -24.69 -3.15 -10.87
C ALA A 231 -23.74 -4.18 -11.50
N LEU A 232 -22.50 -3.81 -11.85
CA LEU A 232 -21.52 -4.75 -12.41
C LEU A 232 -21.00 -5.75 -11.36
N THR A 233 -20.82 -5.30 -10.12
CA THR A 233 -20.42 -6.18 -9.01
C THR A 233 -21.59 -7.11 -8.66
N GLU A 234 -22.81 -6.57 -8.58
CA GLU A 234 -24.02 -7.37 -8.35
C GLU A 234 -24.18 -8.45 -9.42
N LEU A 235 -24.05 -8.09 -10.71
CA LEU A 235 -24.12 -9.05 -11.82
C LEU A 235 -23.06 -10.14 -11.71
N ALA A 236 -21.81 -9.79 -11.36
CA ALA A 236 -20.75 -10.77 -11.16
C ALA A 236 -21.10 -11.74 -10.01
N VAL A 237 -21.68 -11.24 -8.91
CA VAL A 237 -22.13 -12.07 -7.79
C VAL A 237 -23.30 -12.96 -8.16
N GLN A 238 -24.32 -12.45 -8.86
CA GLN A 238 -25.43 -13.25 -9.33
C GLN A 238 -24.96 -14.37 -10.27
N THR A 239 -24.02 -14.05 -11.17
CA THR A 239 -23.43 -15.02 -12.10
C THR A 239 -22.63 -16.09 -11.36
N TYR A 240 -21.87 -15.69 -10.34
CA TYR A 240 -21.15 -16.61 -9.47
C TYR A 240 -22.11 -17.55 -8.74
N GLN A 241 -23.10 -17.00 -8.04
CA GLN A 241 -24.09 -17.77 -7.29
C GLN A 241 -24.82 -18.77 -8.17
N LEU A 242 -25.25 -18.34 -9.36
CA LEU A 242 -25.91 -19.20 -10.35
C LEU A 242 -24.98 -20.34 -10.79
N HIS A 243 -23.71 -20.04 -11.09
CA HIS A 243 -22.73 -21.03 -11.55
C HIS A 243 -22.37 -22.05 -10.46
N THR A 244 -22.40 -21.66 -9.19
CA THR A 244 -22.03 -22.52 -8.06
C THR A 244 -23.21 -23.18 -7.36
N GLY A 245 -24.45 -22.92 -7.82
CA GLY A 245 -25.66 -23.48 -7.23
C GLY A 245 -26.09 -22.84 -5.90
N LEU A 246 -25.54 -21.66 -5.57
CA LEU A 246 -26.00 -20.86 -4.43
C LEU A 246 -27.32 -20.15 -4.77
N THR A 247 -28.02 -19.69 -3.74
CA THR A 247 -29.19 -18.83 -3.95
C THR A 247 -28.76 -17.54 -4.64
N VAL A 248 -29.36 -17.23 -5.80
CA VAL A 248 -29.05 -16.02 -6.57
C VAL A 248 -29.70 -14.82 -5.91
N THR A 249 -28.96 -14.16 -5.00
CA THR A 249 -29.41 -12.98 -4.26
C THR A 249 -28.82 -11.68 -4.78
N GLY A 250 -27.69 -11.75 -5.51
CA GLY A 250 -26.90 -10.58 -5.88
C GLY A 250 -26.27 -9.87 -4.69
N LYS A 251 -26.17 -10.56 -3.54
CA LYS A 251 -25.54 -10.06 -2.32
C LYS A 251 -24.40 -10.99 -1.95
N VAL A 252 -23.35 -10.42 -1.36
CA VAL A 252 -22.29 -11.22 -0.73
C VAL A 252 -22.63 -11.35 0.74
N ASP A 253 -23.37 -12.40 1.08
CA ASP A 253 -23.61 -12.84 2.45
C ASP A 253 -22.47 -13.75 2.93
N GLU A 254 -22.61 -14.29 4.14
CA GLU A 254 -21.62 -15.17 4.76
C GLU A 254 -21.34 -16.42 3.92
N GLU A 255 -22.40 -17.08 3.42
CA GLU A 255 -22.28 -18.28 2.57
C GLU A 255 -21.56 -17.96 1.25
N THR A 256 -21.99 -16.91 0.55
CA THR A 256 -21.36 -16.49 -0.71
C THR A 256 -19.89 -16.11 -0.50
N ARG A 257 -19.57 -15.38 0.58
CA ARG A 257 -18.19 -15.02 0.93
C ARG A 257 -17.34 -16.26 1.19
N HIS A 258 -17.80 -17.20 2.02
CA HIS A 258 -17.04 -18.40 2.32
C HIS A 258 -16.77 -19.24 1.07
N HIS A 259 -17.77 -19.40 0.20
CA HIS A 259 -17.60 -20.12 -1.05
C HIS A 259 -16.58 -19.44 -1.97
N LEU A 260 -16.59 -18.10 -2.04
CA LEU A 260 -15.58 -17.32 -2.77
C LEU A 260 -14.16 -17.49 -2.19
N GLU A 261 -14.00 -17.43 -0.87
CA GLU A 261 -12.71 -17.58 -0.20
C GLU A 261 -12.12 -18.98 -0.38
N GLU A 262 -12.96 -20.03 -0.32
CA GLU A 262 -12.58 -21.41 -0.58
C GLU A 262 -12.13 -21.58 -2.04
N LYS A 263 -12.93 -21.12 -3.00
CA LYS A 263 -12.58 -21.24 -4.44
C LYS A 263 -11.35 -20.42 -4.84
N ALA A 264 -11.11 -19.28 -4.19
CA ALA A 264 -9.92 -18.48 -4.40
C ALA A 264 -8.67 -19.03 -3.67
N GLY A 265 -8.81 -20.09 -2.87
CA GLY A 265 -7.69 -20.72 -2.16
C GLY A 265 -7.09 -19.85 -1.05
N ILE A 266 -7.87 -18.94 -0.44
CA ILE A 266 -7.37 -18.02 0.59
C ILE A 266 -6.95 -18.74 1.88
N PHE A 267 -7.70 -19.78 2.23
CA PHE A 267 -7.41 -20.64 3.36
C PHE A 267 -7.16 -22.04 2.81
N GLU A 268 -5.90 -22.43 2.65
CA GLU A 268 -5.59 -23.84 2.43
C GLU A 268 -6.22 -24.65 3.57
N THR A 269 -7.11 -25.58 3.22
CA THR A 269 -7.68 -26.53 4.16
C THR A 269 -6.54 -27.31 4.78
N GLN A 270 -6.31 -27.11 6.09
CA GLN A 270 -5.59 -28.08 6.91
C GLN A 270 -6.40 -29.38 6.93
N ASN A 271 -6.28 -30.18 5.87
CA ASN A 271 -6.78 -31.54 5.80
C ASN A 271 -5.89 -32.34 4.85
N GLN A 272 -4.65 -32.58 5.28
CA GLN A 272 -3.92 -33.80 4.95
C GLN A 272 -3.14 -34.30 6.17
N HIS A 273 -3.70 -35.37 6.76
CA HIS A 273 -3.14 -36.43 7.63
C HIS A 273 -3.75 -36.51 9.04
#